data_AF-Q16Y41-F1
#
_entry.id   AF-Q16Y41-F1
#
_cell.length_a   1.000
_cell.length_b   1.000
_cell.length_c   1.000
_cell.angle_alpha   90.00
_cell.angle_beta   90.00
_cell.angle_gamma   90.00
#
_symmetry.space_group_name_H-M   'P 1'
#
loop_
_entity.id
_entity.type
_entity.pdbx_description
1 polymer ?
#
loop_
_entity_poly.entity_id
_entity_poly.type
_entity_poly.pdbx_seq_one_letter_code
_entity_poly.pdbx_strand_id
1 'polypeptide(L)'
;MTQIPHLYLQCILNDSRPTCYFVHPDLRRLNGTHVIGCSFKLGESVGVLQFIRLEVDIDFVVRKHPASHYAPALAPLLSARENIFQLRSQGGLHIFAVVLINNAKELGQFSQKSCCQNQFSRLSGEGEDTCDVERPESIWNPWETGLMMLLTGNYLQYSVNADSYYRCVRQ
;
A
#
# COMPACT_ATOMS: atom_id res chain seq x y z
N MET A 1 25.23 7.85 10.10
CA MET A 1 24.39 8.47 9.05
C MET A 1 23.80 7.33 8.25
N THR A 2 22.63 6.82 8.65
CA THR A 2 22.03 5.61 8.08
C THR A 2 21.22 6.01 6.85
N GLN A 3 21.73 5.64 5.68
CA GLN A 3 21.08 5.87 4.39
C GLN A 3 19.79 5.04 4.36
N ILE A 4 18.64 5.71 4.35
CA ILE A 4 17.33 5.07 4.23
C ILE A 4 17.29 4.42 2.84
N PRO A 5 17.05 3.10 2.72
CA PRO A 5 16.94 2.46 1.42
C PRO A 5 15.73 3.07 0.69
N HIS A 6 15.98 3.79 -0.40
CA HIS A 6 14.93 4.20 -1.31
C HIS A 6 14.34 2.94 -1.96
N LEU A 7 13.01 2.83 -1.97
CA LEU A 7 12.30 1.79 -2.73
C LEU A 7 12.68 1.95 -4.21
N TYR A 8 13.45 1.02 -4.76
CA TYR A 8 13.86 1.07 -6.17
C TYR A 8 13.15 -0.05 -6.93
N LEU A 9 12.34 0.34 -7.93
CA LEU A 9 11.82 -0.56 -8.95
C LEU A 9 12.93 -0.73 -9.98
N GLN A 10 13.54 -1.91 -10.05
CA GLN A 10 14.55 -2.23 -11.04
C GLN A 10 13.94 -3.13 -12.12
N CYS A 11 13.84 -2.62 -13.34
CA CYS A 11 13.43 -3.42 -14.49
C CYS A 11 14.69 -4.06 -15.07
N ILE A 12 14.79 -5.39 -15.03
CA ILE A 12 15.84 -6.10 -15.76
C ILE A 12 15.20 -6.66 -17.02
N LEU A 13 15.69 -6.19 -18.16
CA LEU A 13 15.42 -6.79 -19.45
C LEU A 13 16.35 -7.98 -19.60
N ASN A 14 15.79 -9.18 -19.60
CA ASN A 14 16.45 -10.36 -20.12
C ASN A 14 15.76 -10.67 -21.46
N ASP A 15 16.51 -11.09 -22.49
CA ASP A 15 16.20 -11.06 -23.94
C ASP A 15 14.83 -11.63 -24.41
N SER A 16 13.95 -12.07 -23.51
CA SER A 16 12.63 -12.61 -23.83
C SER A 16 11.48 -12.09 -22.95
N ARG A 17 11.72 -11.50 -21.77
CA ARG A 17 10.66 -11.04 -20.84
C ARG A 17 11.11 -9.87 -19.94
N PRO A 18 10.36 -8.75 -19.89
CA PRO A 18 10.62 -7.70 -18.92
C PRO A 18 10.34 -8.22 -17.50
N THR A 19 11.34 -8.16 -16.61
CA THR A 19 11.19 -8.58 -15.21
C THR A 19 11.28 -7.36 -14.30
N CYS A 20 10.23 -7.13 -13.53
CA CYS A 20 10.15 -6.06 -12.54
C CYS A 20 10.65 -6.57 -11.18
N TYR A 21 11.74 -6.01 -10.67
CA TYR A 21 12.23 -6.27 -9.31
C TYR A 21 11.82 -5.14 -8.39
N PHE A 22 11.09 -5.48 -7.34
CA PHE A 22 10.78 -4.57 -6.26
C PHE A 22 11.69 -4.87 -5.08
N VAL A 23 12.67 -4.00 -4.82
CA VAL A 23 13.62 -4.20 -3.70
C VAL A 23 13.02 -3.66 -2.39
N HIS A 24 12.99 -4.52 -1.38
CA HIS A 24 12.43 -4.24 -0.05
C HIS A 24 13.53 -4.01 1.00
N PRO A 25 13.35 -3.01 1.88
CA PRO A 25 13.53 -3.23 3.31
C PRO A 25 12.22 -3.72 3.92
N ASP A 26 12.28 -4.76 4.76
CA ASP A 26 11.18 -5.09 5.67
C ASP A 26 10.91 -3.88 6.58
N LEU A 27 9.72 -3.31 6.50
CA LEU A 27 9.33 -2.11 7.27
C LEU A 27 8.29 -2.45 8.34
N ARG A 28 8.53 -3.55 9.07
CA ARG A 28 7.75 -3.85 10.27
C ARG A 28 8.13 -2.86 11.37
N ARG A 29 7.17 -2.07 11.82
CA ARG A 29 7.24 -1.26 13.02
C ARG A 29 6.47 -1.95 14.14
N LEU A 30 6.98 -1.86 15.35
CA LEU A 30 6.33 -2.37 16.55
C LEU A 30 5.80 -1.19 17.35
N ASN A 31 4.54 -1.25 17.75
CA ASN A 31 4.01 -0.52 18.89
C ASN A 31 3.87 -1.51 20.06
N GLY A 32 3.80 -1.05 21.31
CA GLY A 32 3.81 -1.91 22.51
C GLY A 32 2.74 -3.02 22.54
N THR A 33 1.72 -2.94 21.69
CA THR A 33 0.63 -3.92 21.57
C THR A 33 0.46 -4.53 20.18
N HIS A 34 1.05 -3.95 19.13
CA HIS A 34 0.77 -4.32 17.74
C HIS A 34 2.02 -4.24 16.87
N VAL A 35 2.10 -5.11 15.86
CA VAL A 35 2.98 -4.92 14.70
C VAL A 35 2.23 -4.04 13.71
N ILE A 36 2.93 -3.21 12.93
CA ILE A 36 2.38 -2.43 11.80
C ILE A 36 3.37 -2.54 10.65
N GLY A 37 2.90 -2.85 9.45
CA GLY A 37 3.72 -2.92 8.24
C GLY A 37 3.94 -4.33 7.68
N CYS A 38 4.48 -4.37 6.47
CA CYS A 38 4.58 -5.57 5.65
C CYS A 38 5.90 -6.33 5.89
N SER A 39 5.88 -7.63 5.55
CA SER A 39 7.09 -8.46 5.45
C SER A 39 6.97 -9.46 4.32
N PHE A 40 8.11 -9.87 3.76
CA PHE A 40 8.17 -10.95 2.79
C PHE A 40 8.71 -12.25 3.40
N LYS A 41 8.34 -13.37 2.77
CA LYS A 41 9.11 -14.61 2.91
C LYS A 41 10.25 -14.59 1.91
N LEU A 42 11.45 -14.89 2.37
CA LEU A 42 12.66 -14.93 1.55
C LEU A 42 12.48 -15.98 0.42
N GLY A 43 12.55 -15.55 -0.84
CA GLY A 43 12.60 -16.44 -2.01
C GLY A 43 11.29 -16.82 -2.71
N GLU A 44 10.11 -16.37 -2.25
CA GLU A 44 8.82 -16.87 -2.77
C GLU A 44 7.88 -15.84 -3.42
N SER A 45 8.26 -14.57 -3.55
CA SER A 45 7.32 -13.51 -3.99
C SER A 45 7.42 -13.21 -5.50
N VAL A 46 7.12 -14.20 -6.34
CA VAL A 46 7.04 -14.05 -7.81
C VAL A 46 5.61 -14.30 -8.27
N GLY A 47 5.08 -13.40 -9.11
CA GLY A 47 3.78 -13.60 -9.72
C GLY A 47 3.48 -12.59 -10.82
N VAL A 48 2.26 -12.65 -11.35
CA VAL A 48 1.83 -11.85 -12.49
C VAL A 48 1.50 -10.43 -12.02
N LEU A 49 2.19 -9.45 -12.59
CA LEU A 49 1.86 -8.04 -12.41
C LEU A 49 0.60 -7.73 -13.24
N GLN A 50 -0.49 -7.37 -12.57
CA GLN A 50 -1.76 -7.05 -13.24
C GLN A 50 -2.13 -5.58 -12.97
N PHE A 51 -2.19 -4.75 -14.00
CA PHE A 51 -2.65 -3.38 -13.84
C PHE A 51 -4.17 -3.35 -13.61
N ILE A 52 -4.58 -2.61 -12.58
CA ILE A 52 -5.97 -2.45 -12.15
C ILE A 52 -6.34 -0.98 -12.33
N ARG A 53 -7.22 -0.72 -13.31
CA ARG A 53 -7.68 0.63 -13.62
C ARG A 53 -9.11 0.87 -13.16
N LEU A 54 -9.92 -0.18 -13.11
CA LEU A 54 -11.32 -0.15 -12.72
C LEU A 54 -11.61 -1.15 -11.60
N GLU A 55 -12.66 -0.92 -10.82
CA GLU A 55 -13.07 -1.85 -9.75
C GLU A 55 -13.41 -3.25 -10.27
N VAL A 56 -13.92 -3.36 -11.51
CA VAL A 56 -14.18 -4.67 -12.14
C VAL A 56 -12.90 -5.51 -12.30
N ASP A 57 -11.73 -4.88 -12.41
CA ASP A 57 -10.45 -5.59 -12.50
C ASP A 57 -10.07 -6.20 -11.15
N ILE A 58 -10.50 -5.60 -10.03
CA ILE A 58 -10.33 -6.16 -8.67
C ILE A 58 -11.11 -7.46 -8.56
N ASP A 59 -12.38 -7.46 -8.97
CA ASP A 59 -13.22 -8.67 -8.96
C ASP A 59 -12.64 -9.78 -9.85
N PHE A 60 -12.02 -9.43 -10.98
CA PHE A 60 -11.33 -10.39 -11.82
C PHE A 60 -10.17 -11.08 -11.09
N VAL A 61 -9.26 -10.31 -10.47
CA VAL A 61 -8.11 -10.85 -9.76
C VAL A 61 -8.50 -11.59 -8.48
N VAL A 62 -9.61 -11.20 -7.85
CA VAL A 62 -10.10 -11.85 -6.63
C VAL A 62 -10.86 -13.15 -6.93
N ARG A 63 -11.67 -13.21 -8.00
CA ARG A 63 -12.65 -14.31 -8.18
C ARG A 63 -12.38 -15.22 -9.38
N LYS A 64 -11.70 -14.75 -10.42
CA LYS A 64 -11.52 -15.50 -11.68
C LYS A 64 -10.08 -15.94 -11.94
N HIS A 65 -9.12 -15.35 -11.22
CA HIS A 65 -7.66 -15.50 -11.33
C HIS A 65 -7.15 -16.79 -12.03
N PRO A 66 -6.79 -16.76 -13.32
CA PRO A 66 -6.23 -17.94 -14.00
C PRO A 66 -4.78 -18.25 -13.60
N ALA A 67 -4.02 -17.28 -13.08
CA ALA A 67 -2.66 -17.51 -12.59
C ALA A 67 -2.63 -17.82 -11.08
N SER A 68 -1.60 -18.54 -10.64
CA SER A 68 -1.45 -18.94 -9.22
C SER A 68 -1.15 -17.77 -8.28
N HIS A 69 -0.41 -16.75 -8.75
CA HIS A 69 0.01 -15.61 -7.92
C HIS A 69 -0.06 -14.30 -8.71
N TYR A 70 -0.64 -13.27 -8.10
CA TYR A 70 -0.85 -11.93 -8.67
C TYR A 70 -0.26 -10.85 -7.76
N ALA A 71 0.28 -9.82 -8.42
CA ALA A 71 0.62 -8.53 -7.85
C ALA A 71 -0.21 -7.45 -8.57
N PRO A 72 -1.38 -7.06 -8.03
CA PRO A 72 -2.22 -6.03 -8.61
C PRO A 72 -1.53 -4.68 -8.45
N ALA A 73 -1.40 -3.95 -9.55
CA ALA A 73 -0.91 -2.59 -9.59
C ALA A 73 -2.09 -1.63 -9.71
N LEU A 74 -2.43 -0.98 -8.60
CA LEU A 74 -3.59 -0.12 -8.47
C LEU A 74 -3.30 1.28 -8.99
N ALA A 75 -4.22 1.80 -9.81
CA ALA A 75 -4.31 3.21 -10.07
C ALA A 75 -4.52 4.02 -8.76
N PRO A 76 -4.09 5.29 -8.70
CA PRO A 76 -4.18 6.10 -7.47
C PRO A 76 -5.59 6.15 -6.89
N LEU A 77 -6.61 6.36 -7.73
CA LEU A 77 -8.03 6.45 -7.31
C LEU A 77 -8.57 5.15 -6.69
N LEU A 78 -7.97 4.00 -7.02
CA LEU A 78 -8.36 2.70 -6.48
C LEU A 78 -7.54 2.30 -5.25
N SER A 79 -6.58 3.13 -4.82
CA SER A 79 -5.75 2.88 -3.63
C SER A 79 -6.47 3.19 -2.31
N ALA A 80 -7.80 3.06 -2.30
CA ALA A 80 -8.65 3.22 -1.14
C ALA A 80 -8.58 1.99 -0.22
N ARG A 81 -8.91 2.20 1.06
CA ARG A 81 -8.83 1.17 2.10
C ARG A 81 -9.70 -0.04 1.77
N GLU A 82 -10.89 0.20 1.25
CA GLU A 82 -11.91 -0.81 0.95
C GLU A 82 -11.39 -1.77 -0.12
N ASN A 83 -10.81 -1.23 -1.19
CA ASN A 83 -10.24 -2.00 -2.30
C ASN A 83 -9.03 -2.82 -1.85
N ILE A 84 -8.14 -2.23 -1.06
CA ILE A 84 -6.95 -2.93 -0.56
C ILE A 84 -7.35 -4.01 0.45
N PHE A 85 -8.34 -3.72 1.30
CA PHE A 85 -8.92 -4.71 2.20
C PHE A 85 -9.62 -5.84 1.43
N GLN A 86 -10.34 -5.54 0.35
CA GLN A 86 -10.97 -6.55 -0.50
C GLN A 86 -9.93 -7.47 -1.13
N LEU A 87 -8.89 -6.90 -1.76
CA LEU A 87 -7.78 -7.67 -2.34
C LEU A 87 -7.14 -8.58 -1.28
N ARG A 88 -6.92 -8.06 -0.08
CA ARG A 88 -6.28 -8.80 1.01
C ARG A 88 -7.16 -9.91 1.60
N SER A 89 -8.43 -9.60 1.88
CA SER A 89 -9.34 -10.51 2.57
C SER A 89 -9.92 -11.57 1.65
N GLN A 90 -10.18 -11.22 0.38
CA GLN A 90 -10.82 -12.12 -0.58
C GLN A 90 -9.81 -12.75 -1.54
N GLY A 91 -8.67 -12.10 -1.82
CA GLY A 91 -7.62 -12.65 -2.69
C GLY A 91 -6.82 -13.80 -2.09
N GLY A 92 -6.89 -13.98 -0.76
CA GLY A 92 -6.29 -15.12 -0.06
C GLY A 92 -4.79 -15.27 -0.33
N LEU A 93 -4.37 -16.45 -0.77
CA LEU A 93 -2.96 -16.75 -1.12
C LEU A 93 -2.61 -16.40 -2.58
N HIS A 94 -3.61 -16.10 -3.42
CA HIS A 94 -3.38 -15.78 -4.84
C HIS A 94 -2.84 -14.37 -5.03
N ILE A 95 -3.09 -13.46 -4.09
CA ILE A 95 -2.51 -12.13 -4.10
C ILE A 95 -1.39 -12.13 -3.06
N PHE A 96 -0.15 -11.89 -3.48
CA PHE A 96 1.02 -11.90 -2.58
C PHE A 96 1.56 -10.49 -2.32
N ALA A 97 1.25 -9.57 -3.22
CA ALA A 97 1.68 -8.19 -3.17
C ALA A 97 0.60 -7.27 -3.72
N VAL A 98 0.59 -6.00 -3.30
CA VAL A 98 -0.17 -4.91 -3.89
C VAL A 98 0.81 -3.80 -4.25
N VAL A 99 0.74 -3.32 -5.48
CA VAL A 99 1.57 -2.22 -5.98
C VAL A 99 0.69 -0.98 -6.09
N LEU A 100 1.02 0.06 -5.34
CA LEU A 100 0.35 1.35 -5.39
C LEU A 100 1.11 2.25 -6.35
N ILE A 101 0.45 2.67 -7.42
CA ILE A 101 1.04 3.62 -8.36
C ILE A 101 0.79 5.01 -7.81
N ASN A 102 1.88 5.68 -7.45
CA ASN A 102 1.85 7.05 -7.00
C ASN A 102 1.81 7.98 -8.21
N ASN A 103 0.62 8.55 -8.44
CA ASN A 103 0.42 9.72 -9.28
C ASN A 103 -0.44 10.74 -8.50
N ALA A 104 0.23 11.59 -7.72
CA ALA A 104 -0.41 12.61 -6.91
C ALA A 104 -1.27 13.62 -7.72
N LYS A 105 -1.07 13.74 -9.04
CA LYS A 105 -1.83 14.67 -9.88
C LYS A 105 -3.29 14.25 -10.07
N GLU A 106 -3.60 12.95 -9.93
CA GLU A 106 -4.95 12.41 -10.13
C GLU A 106 -5.75 12.30 -8.81
N LEU A 107 -5.09 12.54 -7.67
CA LEU A 107 -5.71 12.48 -6.36
C LEU A 107 -6.07 13.90 -5.91
N GLY A 108 -7.35 14.16 -5.64
CA GLY A 108 -7.78 15.43 -5.07
C GLY A 108 -7.26 15.62 -3.65
N GLN A 109 -7.52 14.63 -2.78
CA GLN A 109 -7.15 14.65 -1.36
C GLN A 109 -6.82 13.23 -0.91
N PHE A 110 -5.70 13.03 -0.21
CA PHE A 110 -5.25 11.72 0.25
C PHE A 110 -4.25 11.85 1.42
N SER A 111 -4.50 11.16 2.52
CA SER A 111 -3.55 11.06 3.65
C SER A 111 -3.47 9.64 4.20
N GLN A 112 -2.27 9.07 4.25
CA GLN A 112 -2.03 7.77 4.90
C GLN A 112 -1.93 7.87 6.42
N LYS A 113 -1.89 9.09 6.97
CA LYS A 113 -1.81 9.34 8.40
C LYS A 113 -3.20 9.28 9.03
N SER A 114 -3.29 8.87 10.29
CA SER A 114 -4.53 8.85 11.07
C SER A 114 -5.23 10.21 11.11
N CYS A 115 -6.54 10.22 11.37
CA CYS A 115 -7.34 11.43 11.62
C CYS A 115 -6.74 12.29 12.73
N CYS A 116 -6.39 11.65 13.86
CA CYS A 116 -5.70 12.27 14.98
C CYS A 116 -4.35 11.57 15.19
N GLN A 117 -3.26 12.32 15.03
CA GLN A 117 -1.92 11.77 15.28
C GLN A 117 -1.63 11.78 16.78
N ASN A 118 -1.03 10.70 17.28
CA ASN A 118 -0.58 10.58 18.67
C ASN A 118 -1.67 10.83 19.73
N GLN A 119 -2.94 10.52 19.43
CA GLN A 119 -4.08 10.77 20.32
C GLN A 119 -3.92 10.16 21.73
N PHE A 120 -3.16 9.07 21.85
CA PHE A 120 -2.90 8.37 23.12
C PHE A 120 -1.62 8.84 23.85
N SER A 121 -0.85 9.74 23.25
CA SER A 121 0.40 10.26 23.83
C SER A 121 0.28 11.74 24.20
N ARG A 122 -0.94 12.21 24.48
CA ARG A 122 -1.20 13.61 24.80
C ARG A 122 -0.57 14.04 26.12
N LEU A 123 -0.16 15.30 26.19
CA LEU A 123 0.02 16.00 27.46
C LEU A 123 -1.37 16.32 28.00
N SER A 124 -1.62 15.99 29.27
CA SER A 124 -2.93 16.25 29.89
C SER A 124 -2.92 17.64 30.52
N GLY A 125 -3.74 18.56 30.00
CA GLY A 125 -3.98 19.89 30.56
C GLY A 125 -5.40 20.37 30.21
N GLU A 126 -6.03 21.15 31.08
CA GLU A 126 -7.32 21.79 30.80
C GLU A 126 -7.13 22.94 29.79
N GLY A 127 -7.98 23.01 28.77
CA GLY A 127 -8.07 24.15 27.85
C GLY A 127 -7.32 24.04 26.52
N GLU A 128 -6.72 22.90 26.16
CA GLU A 128 -6.17 22.69 24.81
C GLU A 128 -7.22 22.14 23.84
N ASP A 129 -7.33 22.75 22.65
CA ASP A 129 -8.07 22.23 21.50
C ASP A 129 -7.39 20.95 20.98
N THR A 130 -7.73 19.83 21.60
CA THR A 130 -7.17 18.51 21.25
C THR A 130 -7.95 17.86 20.12
N CYS A 131 -7.22 17.19 19.22
CA CYS A 131 -7.84 16.32 18.23
C CYS A 131 -8.58 15.16 18.91
N ASP A 132 -9.85 15.00 18.60
CA ASP A 132 -10.70 13.94 19.12
C ASP A 132 -11.47 13.32 17.94
N VAL A 133 -11.31 12.01 17.76
CA VAL A 133 -11.96 11.27 16.65
C VAL A 133 -13.48 11.21 16.85
N GLU A 134 -13.96 11.35 18.09
CA GLU A 134 -15.39 11.40 18.40
C GLU A 134 -16.02 12.78 18.11
N ARG A 135 -15.20 13.81 17.85
CA ARG A 135 -15.62 15.18 17.56
C ARG A 135 -15.15 15.60 16.17
N PRO A 136 -15.99 15.48 15.12
CA PRO A 136 -15.61 15.78 13.74
C PRO A 136 -14.98 17.17 13.55
N GLU A 137 -15.41 18.15 14.33
CA GLU A 137 -14.92 19.53 14.30
C GLU A 137 -13.49 19.70 14.84
N SER A 138 -12.98 18.77 15.64
CA SER A 138 -11.61 18.81 16.18
C SER A 138 -10.63 17.93 15.40
N ILE A 139 -11.10 17.21 14.37
CA ILE A 139 -10.26 16.34 13.55
C ILE A 139 -9.27 17.19 12.73
N TRP A 140 -7.98 16.92 12.90
CA TRP A 140 -6.93 17.65 12.19
C TRP A 140 -6.68 17.14 10.77
N ASN A 141 -6.95 15.85 10.51
CA ASN A 141 -6.76 15.24 9.21
C ASN A 141 -8.03 14.52 8.74
N PRO A 142 -8.95 15.22 8.06
CA PRO A 142 -10.20 14.61 7.57
C PRO A 142 -9.98 13.69 6.36
N TRP A 143 -8.78 13.64 5.80
CA TRP A 143 -8.45 12.88 4.57
C TRP A 143 -7.73 11.56 4.86
N GLU A 144 -7.84 11.06 6.09
CA GLU A 144 -7.33 9.74 6.47
C GLU A 144 -7.88 8.65 5.54
N THR A 145 -7.00 7.80 5.03
CA THR A 145 -7.39 6.62 4.25
C THR A 145 -7.36 5.32 5.03
N GLY A 146 -6.96 5.32 6.31
CA GLY A 146 -6.81 4.13 7.16
C GLY A 146 -5.79 3.11 6.66
N LEU A 147 -5.09 3.43 5.56
CA LEU A 147 -4.27 2.47 4.85
C LEU A 147 -3.13 1.93 5.71
N MET A 148 -2.50 2.79 6.52
CA MET A 148 -1.38 2.43 7.38
C MET A 148 -1.75 1.39 8.45
N MET A 149 -2.98 1.41 8.95
CA MET A 149 -3.46 0.48 10.00
C MET A 149 -3.85 -0.90 9.45
N LEU A 150 -4.18 -0.98 8.15
CA LEU A 150 -4.51 -2.23 7.46
C LEU A 150 -3.29 -3.12 7.17
N LEU A 151 -2.06 -2.64 7.42
CA LEU A 151 -0.85 -3.25 6.88
C LEU A 151 -0.23 -4.33 7.75
N THR A 152 -1.02 -5.03 8.57
CA THR A 152 -0.52 -6.07 9.47
C THR A 152 -0.60 -7.46 8.87
N GLY A 153 0.46 -7.97 8.22
CA GLY A 153 0.48 -9.37 7.78
C GLY A 153 1.52 -9.73 6.73
N ASN A 154 1.35 -10.92 6.12
CA ASN A 154 2.24 -11.49 5.11
C ASN A 154 1.91 -11.02 3.67
N TYR A 155 1.42 -9.79 3.52
CA TYR A 155 1.15 -9.18 2.23
C TYR A 155 2.18 -8.09 1.97
N LEU A 156 2.73 -8.05 0.75
CA LEU A 156 3.65 -7.01 0.36
C LEU A 156 2.91 -5.80 -0.17
N GLN A 157 3.37 -4.61 0.20
CA GLN A 157 2.87 -3.37 -0.36
C GLN A 157 4.04 -2.56 -0.90
N TYR A 158 3.92 -2.16 -2.16
CA TYR A 158 4.90 -1.32 -2.84
C TYR A 158 4.25 0.01 -3.20
N SER A 159 5.02 1.09 -3.12
CA SER A 159 4.62 2.38 -3.70
C SER A 159 5.64 2.74 -4.76
N VAL A 160 5.20 2.88 -6.00
CA VAL A 160 6.08 3.19 -7.14
C VAL A 160 5.62 4.47 -7.82
N ASN A 161 6.58 5.28 -8.29
CA ASN A 161 6.25 6.42 -9.12
C ASN A 161 5.64 5.93 -10.46
N ALA A 162 4.61 6.62 -10.94
CA ALA A 162 3.93 6.28 -12.20
C ALA A 162 4.87 6.20 -13.41
N ASP A 163 5.81 7.14 -13.56
CA ASP A 163 6.75 7.15 -14.68
C ASP A 163 7.67 5.92 -14.65
N SER A 164 8.14 5.51 -13.46
CA SER A 164 8.93 4.30 -13.28
C SER A 164 8.13 3.05 -13.61
N TYR A 165 6.87 2.98 -13.14
CA TYR A 165 5.98 1.85 -13.41
C TYR A 165 5.70 1.70 -14.91
N TYR A 166 5.22 2.76 -15.56
CA TYR A 166 4.85 2.71 -16.98
C TYR A 166 6.07 2.48 -17.88
N ARG A 167 7.24 2.99 -17.52
CA ARG A 167 8.49 2.67 -18.22
C ARG A 167 8.83 1.19 -18.14
N CYS A 168 8.57 0.54 -17.01
CA CYS A 168 8.85 -0.87 -16.80
C CYS A 168 7.91 -1.79 -17.60
N VAL A 169 6.62 -1.44 -17.66
CA VAL A 169 5.59 -2.28 -18.27
C VAL A 169 5.48 -2.09 -19.79
N ARG A 170 5.94 -0.95 -20.33
CA ARG A 170 5.90 -0.65 -21.77
C ARG A 170 7.16 -1.07 -22.54
N GLN A 171 8.20 -1.55 -21.87
CA GLN A 171 9.43 -2.06 -22.50
C GLN A 171 9.33 -3.56 -22.74
#